data_AF-A0A954UYU3-F1
#
_entry.id   AF-A0A954UYU3-F1
#
_cell.length_a   1.000
_cell.length_b   1.000
_cell.length_c   1.000
_cell.angle_alpha   90.00
_cell.angle_beta   90.00
_cell.angle_gamma   90.00
#
_symmetry.space_group_name_H-M   'P 1'
#
loop_
_entity.id
_entity.type
_entity.pdbx_description
1 polymer ?
#
loop_
_entity_poly.entity_id
_entity_poly.type
_entity_poly.pdbx_seq_one_letter_code
_entity_poly.pdbx_strand_id
1 'polypeptide(L)' 'IIEVSHADLTLSKGLGARHWAGAAISQITKAIGIVVSQSTGTVRLFQNGDTVLRIEPMDHAVKWQEFNYDPPTSAPES' A
#
# COMPACT_ATOMS: atom_id res chain seq x y z
N ILE A 1 1.92 -14.45 -17.46
CA ILE A 1 2.82 -13.43 -16.87
C ILE A 1 2.13 -12.09 -17.07
N ILE A 2 2.15 -11.25 -16.04
CA ILE A 2 1.57 -9.91 -16.10
C ILE A 2 2.72 -8.93 -16.28
N GLU A 3 2.76 -8.26 -17.43
CA GLU A 3 3.77 -7.24 -17.75
C GLU A 3 3.27 -5.87 -17.31
N VAL A 4 4.13 -5.09 -16.64
CA VAL A 4 3.78 -3.74 -16.19
C VAL A 4 4.87 -2.75 -16.59
N SER A 5 4.48 -1.71 -17.31
CA SER A 5 5.36 -0.61 -17.67
C SER A 5 5.67 0.25 -16.44
N HIS A 6 6.94 0.57 -16.23
CA HIS A 6 7.35 1.49 -15.17
C HIS A 6 7.12 2.96 -15.54
N ALA A 7 6.81 3.26 -16.81
CA ALA A 7 6.67 4.63 -17.30
C ALA A 7 5.43 5.35 -16.73
N ASP A 8 4.41 4.59 -16.34
CA ASP A 8 3.13 5.11 -15.86
C ASP A 8 3.07 5.21 -14.32
N LEU A 9 4.17 4.87 -13.63
CA LEU A 9 4.25 4.86 -12.17
C LEU A 9 5.16 5.98 -11.68
N THR A 10 4.63 6.81 -10.78
CA THR A 10 5.39 7.89 -10.15
C THR A 10 5.74 7.50 -8.71
N LEU A 11 6.93 6.91 -8.53
CA LEU A 11 7.46 6.58 -7.21
C LEU A 11 8.55 7.58 -6.77
N SER A 12 8.55 7.89 -5.47
CA SER A 12 9.61 8.71 -4.88
C SER A 12 10.99 8.05 -5.07
N LYS A 13 12.01 8.87 -5.37
CA LYS A 13 13.41 8.41 -5.49
C LYS A 13 13.83 7.65 -4.22
N GLY A 14 14.67 6.63 -4.39
CA GLY A 14 15.17 5.80 -3.29
C GLY A 14 14.31 4.56 -2.97
N LEU A 15 13.20 4.34 -3.69
CA LEU A 15 12.42 3.11 -3.58
C LEU A 15 12.94 2.01 -4.52
N GLY A 16 13.30 0.86 -3.95
CA GLY A 16 13.83 -0.31 -4.69
C GLY A 16 12.76 -1.20 -5.33
N ALA A 17 13.20 -2.28 -6.00
CA ALA A 17 12.37 -3.14 -6.86
C ALA A 17 11.06 -3.66 -6.24
N ARG A 18 11.03 -3.99 -4.94
CA ARG A 18 9.80 -4.44 -4.25
C ARG A 18 8.71 -3.37 -4.23
N HIS A 19 9.09 -2.10 -4.10
CA HIS A 19 8.14 -0.99 -4.15
C HIS A 19 7.58 -0.82 -5.56
N TRP A 20 8.44 -0.90 -6.57
CA TRP A 20 8.02 -0.88 -7.97
C TRP A 20 7.04 -2.01 -8.28
N ALA A 21 7.35 -3.24 -7.86
CA ALA A 21 6.46 -4.38 -8.05
C ALA A 21 5.10 -4.20 -7.35
N GLY A 22 5.10 -3.71 -6.10
CA GLY A 22 3.88 -3.46 -5.33
C GLY A 22 2.99 -2.37 -5.95
N ALA A 23 3.58 -1.28 -6.41
CA ALA A 23 2.88 -0.22 -7.12
C ALA A 23 2.34 -0.74 -8.46
N ALA A 24 3.20 -1.37 -9.26
CA ALA A 24 2.88 -1.91 -10.57
C ALA A 24 1.71 -2.89 -10.55
N ILE A 25 1.73 -3.90 -9.69
CA ILE A 25 0.65 -4.88 -9.65
C ILE A 25 -0.68 -4.25 -9.20
N SER A 26 -0.63 -3.25 -8.31
CA SER A 26 -1.82 -2.54 -7.86
C SER A 26 -2.41 -1.61 -8.92
N GLN A 27 -1.63 -1.20 -9.93
CA GLN A 27 -2.09 -0.31 -11.00
C GLN A 27 -3.01 -1.01 -12.00
N ILE A 28 -2.72 -2.28 -12.28
CA ILE A 28 -3.39 -3.05 -13.34
C ILE A 28 -4.32 -4.14 -12.80
N THR A 29 -4.43 -4.25 -11.47
CA THR A 29 -5.36 -5.16 -10.79
C THR A 29 -6.17 -4.39 -9.75
N LYS A 30 -7.17 -5.04 -9.15
CA LYS A 30 -7.91 -4.49 -8.00
C LYS A 30 -7.22 -4.75 -6.66
N ALA A 31 -5.97 -5.23 -6.67
CA ALA A 31 -5.25 -5.62 -5.47
C ALA A 31 -4.66 -4.42 -4.72
N ILE A 32 -4.50 -4.59 -3.41
CA ILE A 32 -3.72 -3.68 -2.56
C ILE A 32 -2.32 -4.26 -2.40
N GLY A 33 -1.30 -3.51 -2.80
CA GLY A 33 0.11 -3.90 -2.67
C GLY A 33 0.68 -3.47 -1.34
N ILE A 34 1.17 -4.41 -0.52
CA ILE A 34 1.82 -4.10 0.77
C ILE A 34 3.31 -4.39 0.68
N VAL A 35 4.14 -3.41 1.01
CA VAL A 35 5.61 -3.54 0.93
C VAL A 35 6.25 -3.04 2.21
N VAL A 36 7.16 -3.84 2.77
CA VAL A 36 8.02 -3.46 3.89
C VAL A 36 9.41 -3.12 3.38
N SER A 37 9.86 -1.91 3.68
CA SER A 37 11.21 -1.44 3.35
C SER A 37 12.25 -2.13 4.22
N GLN A 38 13.24 -2.78 3.59
CA GLN A 38 14.36 -3.39 4.32
C GLN A 38 15.25 -2.35 5.01
N SER A 39 15.49 -1.20 4.36
CA SER A 39 16.43 -0.20 4.87
C SER A 39 15.85 0.67 5.97
N THR A 40 14.53 0.89 5.96
CA THR A 40 13.87 1.82 6.89
C THR A 40 12.85 1.15 7.78
N GLY A 41 12.44 -0.10 7.53
CA GLY A 41 11.33 -0.75 8.23
C GLY A 41 9.94 -0.17 7.90
N THR A 42 9.88 0.92 7.12
CA THR A 42 8.63 1.57 6.71
C THR A 42 7.75 0.60 5.91
N VAL A 43 6.48 0.50 6.30
CA VAL A 43 5.45 -0.21 5.53
C VAL A 43 4.74 0.77 4.60
N ARG A 44 4.51 0.39 3.35
CA ARG A 44 3.75 1.16 2.37
C ARG A 44 2.62 0.33 1.79
N LEU A 45 1.48 1.00 1.57
CA LEU A 45 0.31 0.45 0.91
C LEU A 45 0.15 1.14 -0.46
N PHE A 46 0.00 0.33 -1.50
CA PHE A 46 -0.20 0.77 -2.87
C PHE A 46 -1.59 0.39 -3.36
N GLN A 47 -2.27 1.32 -4.02
CA GLN A 47 -3.56 1.11 -4.67
C GLN A 47 -3.59 1.91 -5.96
N ASN A 48 -4.02 1.30 -7.06
CA ASN A 48 -4.06 1.92 -8.40
C ASN A 48 -2.69 2.49 -8.85
N GLY A 49 -1.57 1.95 -8.35
CA GLY A 49 -0.23 2.45 -8.65
C GLY A 49 0.30 3.49 -7.66
N ASP A 50 -0.55 4.06 -6.81
CA ASP A 50 -0.19 5.15 -5.91
C ASP A 50 0.04 4.68 -4.47
N THR A 51 0.91 5.37 -3.74
CA THR A 51 1.06 5.14 -2.29
C THR A 51 -0.12 5.79 -1.57
N VAL A 52 -0.99 4.99 -0.95
CA VAL A 52 -2.16 5.48 -0.21
C VAL A 52 -1.95 5.51 1.30
N LEU A 53 -0.98 4.74 1.82
CA LEU A 53 -0.63 4.76 3.24
C LEU A 53 0.86 4.48 3.44
N ARG A 54 1.44 5.16 4.44
CA ARG A 54 2.81 4.97 4.92
C ARG A 54 2.76 4.79 6.44
N ILE A 55 3.38 3.73 6.93
CA ILE A 55 3.49 3.43 8.36
C ILE A 55 4.98 3.36 8.71
N GLU A 56 5.41 4.23 9.62
CA GLU A 56 6.78 4.22 10.12
C GLU A 56 6.98 3.09 11.13
N PRO A 57 8.21 2.57 11.28
CA PRO A 57 8.54 1.63 12.35
C PRO A 57 8.18 2.22 13.70
N MET A 58 7.78 1.36 14.62
CA MET A 58 7.38 1.75 15.97
C MET A 58 8.44 1.28 16.96
N ASP A 59 8.83 2.13 17.91
CA ASP A 59 9.83 1.79 18.94
C ASP A 59 9.32 0.72 19.92
N HIS A 60 8.00 0.54 20.01
CA HIS A 60 7.35 -0.44 20.86
C HIS A 60 6.38 -1.30 20.05
N ALA A 61 6.37 -2.61 20.33
CA ALA A 61 5.42 -3.53 19.73
C ALA A 61 3.98 -3.11 20.06
N VAL A 62 3.15 -2.93 19.03
CA VAL A 62 1.72 -2.70 19.19
C VAL A 62 1.13 -3.92 19.89
N LYS A 63 0.56 -3.73 21.07
CA LYS A 63 -0.36 -4.73 21.62
C LYS A 63 -1.57 -4.74 20.70
N TRP A 64 -1.82 -5.88 20.05
CA TRP A 64 -3.03 -6.08 19.26
C TRP A 64 -4.24 -5.70 20.12
N GLN A 65 -4.91 -4.62 19.72
CA GLN A 65 -6.21 -4.24 20.25
C GLN A 65 -7.23 -4.66 19.20
N GLU A 66 -8.35 -5.24 19.64
CA GLU A 66 -9.46 -5.55 18.74
C GLU A 66 -9.90 -4.27 18.03
N PHE A 67 -9.89 -4.32 16.70
CA PHE A 67 -10.23 -3.19 15.87
C PHE A 67 -11.75 -3.01 15.87
N ASN A 68 -12.26 -1.94 16.49
CA ASN A 68 -13.68 -1.62 16.46
C ASN A 68 -14.00 -0.92 15.13
N TYR A 69 -14.37 -1.70 14.10
CA TYR A 69 -14.79 -1.18 12.80
C TYR A 69 -16.30 -0.95 12.79
N ASP A 70 -16.72 0.30 12.65
CA ASP A 70 -18.12 0.64 12.40
C ASP A 70 -18.28 0.87 10.89
N PRO A 71 -19.03 0.02 10.16
CA PRO A 71 -19.22 0.19 8.73
C PRO A 71 -19.94 1.53 8.44
N PRO A 72 -19.60 2.23 7.35
CA PRO A 72 -20.34 3.42 6.96
C PRO A 72 -21.81 3.06 6.75
N THR A 73 -22.72 3.81 7.38
CA THR A 73 -24.16 3.67 7.16
C THR A 73 -24.43 3.79 5.67
N SER A 74 -24.90 2.69 5.06
CA SER A 74 -25.38 2.66 3.70
C SER A 74 -26.37 3.81 3.49
N ALA A 75 -26.00 4.79 2.66
CA ALA A 75 -26.92 5.83 2.25
C ALA A 75 -28.14 5.17 1.58
N PRO A 76 -29.38 5.61 1.85
CA PRO A 76 -30.55 5.04 1.19
C PRO A 76 -30.42 5.29 -0.31
N GLU A 77 -30.38 4.20 -1.09
CA GLU A 77 -30.47 4.25 -2.55
C GLU A 77 -31.78 4.95 -2.93
N SER A 78 -31.67 6.05 -3.69
CA SER A 78 -32.80 6.79 -4.28
C SER A 78 -32.98 6.42 -5.74
#